data_AF-A0AAD9BBL8-F1
#
_entry.id   AF-A0AAD9BBL8-F1
#
_cell.length_a   1.000
_cell.length_b   1.000
_cell.length_c   1.000
_cell.angle_alpha   90.00
_cell.angle_beta   90.00
_cell.angle_gamma   90.00
#
_symmetry.space_group_name_H-M   'P 1'
#
loop_
_entity.id
_entity.type
_entity.pdbx_description
1 polymer ?
#
loop_
_entity_poly.entity_id
_entity_poly.type
_entity_poly.pdbx_seq_one_letter_code
_entity_poly.pdbx_strand_id
1 'polypeptide(L)'
;MFVTLLTVKLMLKCHALENRSTADWTAHIKRLVNQTMEGLAITKGFCPDVRSMKKVCKDVLKGLQKTFSGKTSLETLILQQDPAVEAAIVHSFQAHIKQLSAQLATKSSSSWKKELLKVLFIAGLLAIFIVLIVVR
;
A
#
# COMPACT_ATOMS: atom_id res chain seq x y z
N MET A 1 8.87 7.41 5.59
CA MET A 1 8.95 8.07 4.26
C MET A 1 7.82 7.67 3.32
N PHE A 2 7.47 6.39 3.21
CA PHE A 2 6.41 5.94 2.27
C PHE A 2 5.05 6.63 2.45
N VAL A 3 4.52 6.71 3.68
CA VAL A 3 3.24 7.39 3.97
C VAL A 3 3.31 8.87 3.62
N THR A 4 4.41 9.54 3.95
CA THR A 4 4.66 10.94 3.58
C THR A 4 4.58 11.16 2.06
N LEU A 5 5.24 10.30 1.28
CA LEU A 5 5.22 10.39 -0.19
C LEU A 5 3.82 10.12 -0.77
N LEU A 6 3.07 9.18 -0.18
CA LEU A 6 1.68 8.93 -0.57
C LEU A 6 0.79 10.15 -0.32
N THR A 7 0.88 10.75 0.86
CA THR A 7 0.08 11.92 1.24
C THR A 7 0.39 13.11 0.34
N VAL A 8 1.67 13.43 0.12
CA VAL A 8 2.08 14.52 -0.79
C VAL A 8 1.56 14.29 -2.20
N LYS A 9 1.67 13.06 -2.71
CA LYS A 9 1.23 12.72 -4.07
C LYS A 9 -0.29 12.79 -4.24
N LEU A 10 -1.05 12.40 -3.21
CA LEU A 10 -2.49 12.54 -3.21
C LEU A 10 -2.90 14.01 -3.22
N MET A 11 -2.26 14.83 -2.37
CA MET A 11 -2.51 16.28 -2.30
C MET A 11 -2.23 16.98 -3.62
N LEU A 12 -1.11 16.65 -4.28
CA LEU A 12 -0.78 17.15 -5.63
C LEU A 12 -1.86 16.78 -6.66
N LYS A 13 -2.33 15.53 -6.64
CA LYS A 13 -3.38 15.07 -7.56
C LYS A 13 -4.76 15.68 -7.32
N CYS A 14 -5.00 16.18 -6.11
CA CYS A 14 -6.26 16.84 -5.77
C CYS A 14 -6.21 18.36 -5.99
N HIS A 15 -5.13 18.90 -6.61
CA HIS A 15 -4.88 20.34 -6.79
C HIS A 15 -4.87 21.17 -5.48
N ALA A 16 -4.92 20.51 -4.33
CA ALA A 16 -5.04 21.15 -3.02
C ALA A 16 -3.76 21.87 -2.54
N LEU A 17 -2.71 21.91 -3.35
CA LEU A 17 -1.43 22.54 -3.06
C LEU A 17 -1.21 23.87 -3.81
N GLU A 18 -1.98 24.17 -4.86
CA GLU A 18 -1.76 25.38 -5.68
C GLU A 18 -2.20 26.67 -4.98
N ASN A 19 -3.14 26.59 -4.02
CA ASN A 19 -3.77 27.77 -3.40
C ASN A 19 -3.43 27.97 -1.91
N ARG A 20 -2.38 27.32 -1.38
CA ARG A 20 -2.01 27.39 0.06
C ARG A 20 -0.57 27.81 0.30
N SER A 21 -0.34 28.44 1.46
CA SER A 21 1.01 28.71 1.96
C SER A 21 1.76 27.40 2.24
N THR A 22 3.08 27.43 2.06
CA THR A 22 3.94 26.25 2.26
C THR A 22 3.85 25.68 3.68
N ALA A 23 3.64 26.56 4.66
CA ALA A 23 3.51 26.18 6.06
C ALA A 23 2.21 25.42 6.34
N ASP A 24 1.09 25.87 5.78
CA ASP A 24 -0.24 25.30 6.06
C ASP A 24 -0.40 23.89 5.51
N TRP A 25 0.07 23.63 4.29
CA TRP A 25 0.01 22.28 3.74
C TRP A 25 1.01 21.35 4.42
N THR A 26 2.18 21.86 4.85
CA THR A 26 3.16 21.06 5.59
C THR A 26 2.59 20.57 6.92
N ALA A 27 1.90 21.45 7.66
CA ALA A 27 1.22 21.09 8.91
C ALA A 27 0.10 20.07 8.67
N HIS A 28 -0.71 20.27 7.62
CA HIS A 28 -1.78 19.35 7.24
C HIS A 28 -1.24 17.96 6.86
N ILE A 29 -0.21 17.90 6.02
CA ILE A 29 0.43 16.64 5.64
C ILE A 29 1.04 15.94 6.85
N LYS A 30 1.72 16.69 7.74
CA LYS A 30 2.28 16.11 8.98
C LYS A 30 1.19 15.46 9.82
N ARG A 31 0.05 16.12 10.01
CA ARG A 31 -1.10 15.59 10.74
C ARG A 31 -1.66 14.32 10.10
N LEU A 32 -1.94 14.34 8.80
CA LEU A 32 -2.43 13.16 8.07
C LEU A 32 -1.46 11.99 8.12
N VAL A 33 -0.15 12.25 7.99
CA VAL A 33 0.88 11.22 8.09
C VAL A 33 0.88 10.61 9.49
N ASN A 34 0.85 11.44 10.55
CA ASN A 34 0.82 10.95 11.92
C ASN A 34 -0.42 10.07 12.19
N GLN A 35 -1.62 10.55 11.84
CA GLN A 35 -2.86 9.78 12.00
C GLN A 35 -2.86 8.48 11.19
N THR A 36 -2.31 8.52 9.97
CA THR A 36 -2.18 7.31 9.15
C THR A 36 -1.22 6.31 9.80
N MET A 37 -0.09 6.78 10.33
CA MET A 37 0.92 5.96 10.99
C MET A 37 0.41 5.38 12.33
N GLU A 38 -0.34 6.14 13.12
CA GLU A 38 -0.89 5.68 14.41
C GLU A 38 -1.79 4.44 14.25
N GLY A 39 -2.62 4.37 13.21
CA GLY A 39 -3.45 3.20 12.94
C GLY A 39 -2.76 2.08 12.14
N LEU A 40 -1.45 2.19 11.91
CA LEU A 40 -0.65 1.18 11.23
C LEU A 40 0.41 0.58 12.16
N ALA A 41 0.27 -0.71 12.46
CA ALA A 41 1.38 -1.53 12.94
C ALA A 41 2.33 -1.84 11.77
N ILE A 42 3.04 -0.84 11.26
CA ILE A 42 3.99 -1.05 10.16
C ILE A 42 5.22 -1.77 10.70
N THR A 43 5.46 -2.98 10.20
CA THR A 43 6.70 -3.72 10.39
C THR A 43 7.87 -2.96 9.78
N LYS A 44 8.99 -2.83 10.51
CA LYS A 44 10.24 -2.23 10.02
C LYS A 44 10.59 -2.80 8.63
N GLY A 45 10.89 -1.93 7.67
CA GLY A 45 11.31 -2.32 6.31
C GLY A 45 10.23 -2.28 5.22
N PHE A 46 8.99 -1.89 5.55
CA PHE A 46 7.95 -1.73 4.53
C PHE A 46 8.18 -0.47 3.67
N CYS A 47 8.81 -0.66 2.51
CA CYS A 47 8.98 0.36 1.49
C CYS A 47 8.62 -0.23 0.12
N PRO A 48 7.34 -0.19 -0.28
CA PRO A 48 6.92 -0.74 -1.56
C PRO A 48 7.41 0.12 -2.72
N ASP A 49 7.55 -0.49 -3.89
CA ASP A 49 8.08 0.16 -5.08
C ASP A 49 7.19 1.33 -5.58
N VAL A 50 7.75 2.19 -6.41
CA VAL A 50 7.09 3.41 -6.93
C VAL A 50 5.80 3.09 -7.71
N ARG A 51 5.71 1.93 -8.38
CA ARG A 51 4.50 1.51 -9.11
C ARG A 51 3.40 1.14 -8.14
N SER A 52 3.71 0.39 -7.09
CA SER A 52 2.79 0.07 -5.99
C SER A 52 2.27 1.35 -5.32
N MET A 53 3.16 2.32 -5.07
CA MET A 53 2.77 3.63 -4.54
C MET A 53 1.84 4.42 -5.47
N LYS A 54 2.12 4.44 -6.78
CA LYS A 54 1.24 5.08 -7.79
C LYS A 54 -0.15 4.44 -7.81
N LYS A 55 -0.21 3.11 -7.69
CA LYS A 55 -1.48 2.36 -7.69
C LYS A 55 -2.31 2.70 -6.46
N VAL A 56 -1.74 2.59 -5.26
CA VAL A 56 -2.44 2.96 -4.01
C VAL A 56 -2.98 4.38 -4.07
N CYS A 57 -2.19 5.35 -4.53
CA CYS A 57 -2.65 6.74 -4.67
C CYS A 57 -3.82 6.88 -5.67
N LYS A 58 -3.80 6.14 -6.78
CA LYS A 58 -4.90 6.15 -7.77
C LYS A 58 -6.18 5.53 -7.21
N ASP A 59 -6.07 4.41 -6.51
CA ASP A 59 -7.21 3.70 -5.94
C ASP A 59 -7.85 4.51 -4.80
N VAL A 60 -7.03 5.13 -3.94
CA VAL A 60 -7.49 6.05 -2.88
C VAL A 60 -8.19 7.26 -3.49
N LEU A 61 -7.60 7.91 -4.50
CA LEU A 61 -8.24 9.05 -5.16
C LEU A 61 -9.60 8.66 -5.77
N LYS A 62 -9.69 7.51 -6.44
CA LYS A 62 -10.95 7.02 -7.02
C LYS A 62 -11.98 6.70 -5.94
N GLY A 63 -11.55 6.12 -4.82
CA GLY A 63 -12.40 5.87 -3.66
C GLY A 63 -12.97 7.16 -3.07
N LEU A 64 -12.11 8.15 -2.84
CA LEU A 64 -12.51 9.46 -2.34
C LEU A 64 -13.45 10.17 -3.32
N GLN A 65 -13.12 10.20 -4.60
CA GLN A 65 -14.00 10.78 -5.62
C GLN A 65 -15.37 10.11 -5.60
N LYS A 66 -15.45 8.78 -5.50
CA LYS A 66 -16.73 8.05 -5.40
C LYS A 66 -17.51 8.40 -4.12
N THR A 67 -16.85 8.40 -2.97
CA THR A 67 -17.47 8.70 -1.67
C THR A 67 -17.99 10.14 -1.60
N PHE A 68 -17.30 11.08 -2.25
CA PHE A 68 -17.63 12.51 -2.24
C PHE A 68 -18.23 13.01 -3.56
N SER A 69 -18.63 12.12 -4.49
CA SER A 69 -19.14 12.47 -5.83
C SER A 69 -20.40 13.36 -5.83
N GLY A 70 -21.05 13.54 -4.68
CA GLY A 70 -22.22 14.41 -4.51
C GLY A 70 -22.01 15.61 -3.58
N LYS A 71 -20.80 15.81 -3.04
CA LYS A 71 -20.42 16.99 -2.26
C LYS A 71 -19.54 17.90 -3.13
N THR A 72 -19.30 19.14 -2.69
CA THR A 72 -18.37 20.11 -3.32
C THR A 72 -17.08 19.42 -3.78
N SER A 73 -16.38 19.97 -4.79
CA SER A 73 -15.20 19.31 -5.37
C SER A 73 -14.25 18.80 -4.27
N LEU A 74 -13.68 17.61 -4.48
CA LEU A 74 -12.78 16.97 -3.51
C LEU A 74 -11.64 17.92 -3.11
N GLU A 75 -11.19 18.74 -4.05
CA GLU A 75 -10.26 19.85 -3.82
C GLU A 75 -10.78 20.81 -2.75
N THR A 76 -12.01 21.34 -2.87
CA THR A 76 -12.58 22.25 -1.88
C THR A 76 -12.70 21.61 -0.50
N LEU A 77 -13.11 20.34 -0.41
CA LEU A 77 -13.22 19.67 0.88
C LEU A 77 -11.85 19.43 1.54
N ILE A 78 -10.82 19.13 0.75
CA ILE A 78 -9.44 19.04 1.23
C ILE A 78 -8.90 20.42 1.63
N LEU A 79 -9.22 21.46 0.86
CA LEU A 79 -8.88 22.85 1.18
C LEU A 79 -9.60 23.35 2.42
N GLN A 80 -10.77 22.83 2.75
CA GLN A 80 -11.48 23.13 3.99
C GLN A 80 -11.03 22.28 5.19
N GLN A 81 -10.09 21.35 5.00
CA GLN A 81 -9.69 20.37 6.03
C GLN A 81 -10.90 19.68 6.65
N ASP A 82 -11.86 19.30 5.81
CA ASP A 82 -13.07 18.62 6.27
C ASP A 82 -12.66 17.33 7.03
N PRO A 83 -13.04 17.19 8.31
CA PRO A 83 -12.62 16.06 9.14
C PRO A 83 -13.12 14.72 8.59
N ALA A 84 -14.25 14.70 7.87
CA ALA A 84 -14.76 13.49 7.22
C ALA A 84 -13.89 13.08 6.02
N VAL A 85 -13.35 14.06 5.27
CA VAL A 85 -12.41 13.78 4.17
C VAL A 85 -11.06 13.32 4.72
N GLU A 86 -10.54 13.97 5.77
CA GLU A 86 -9.30 13.55 6.42
C GLU A 86 -9.41 12.12 6.96
N ALA A 87 -10.50 11.80 7.67
CA ALA A 87 -10.77 10.45 8.16
C ALA A 87 -10.85 9.44 7.00
N ALA A 88 -11.53 9.78 5.89
CA ALA A 88 -11.62 8.91 4.72
C ALA A 88 -10.28 8.66 4.03
N ILE A 89 -9.40 9.68 3.97
CA ILE A 89 -8.03 9.56 3.46
C ILE A 89 -7.24 8.62 4.36
N VAL A 90 -7.25 8.85 5.68
CA VAL A 90 -6.54 8.04 6.67
C VAL A 90 -6.99 6.58 6.58
N HIS A 91 -8.30 6.32 6.64
CA HIS A 91 -8.84 4.96 6.54
C HIS A 91 -8.46 4.28 5.22
N SER A 92 -8.56 5.00 4.09
CA SER A 92 -8.23 4.44 2.78
C SER A 92 -6.75 4.10 2.68
N PHE A 93 -5.86 4.97 3.15
CA PHE A 93 -4.44 4.67 3.20
C PHE A 93 -4.16 3.48 4.12
N GLN A 94 -4.71 3.47 5.33
CA GLN A 94 -4.49 2.37 6.25
C GLN A 94 -4.94 1.02 5.66
N ALA A 95 -6.12 0.96 5.04
CA ALA A 95 -6.64 -0.25 4.42
C ALA A 95 -5.73 -0.76 3.29
N HIS A 96 -5.34 0.12 2.36
CA HIS A 96 -4.49 -0.28 1.23
C HIS A 96 -3.08 -0.67 1.68
N ILE A 97 -2.53 0.00 2.69
CA ILE A 97 -1.21 -0.31 3.24
C ILE A 97 -1.23 -1.66 3.95
N LYS A 98 -2.25 -1.93 4.79
CA LYS A 98 -2.45 -3.22 5.45
C LYS A 98 -2.58 -4.34 4.40
N GLN A 99 -3.43 -4.14 3.39
CA GLN A 99 -3.59 -5.11 2.30
C GLN A 99 -2.28 -5.39 1.56
N LEU A 100 -1.52 -4.35 1.22
CA LEU A 100 -0.24 -4.50 0.51
C LEU A 100 0.78 -5.24 1.39
N SER A 101 0.83 -4.94 2.69
CA SER A 101 1.71 -5.64 3.64
C SER A 101 1.36 -7.14 3.75
N ALA A 102 0.07 -7.48 3.81
CA ALA A 102 -0.40 -8.87 3.84
C ALA A 102 -0.07 -9.61 2.52
N GLN A 103 -0.22 -8.95 1.38
CA GLN A 103 0.15 -9.51 0.07
C GLN A 103 1.65 -9.80 -0.04
N LEU A 104 2.50 -8.93 0.50
CA LEU A 104 3.95 -9.17 0.50
C LEU A 104 4.34 -10.33 1.42
N ALA A 105 3.72 -10.43 2.61
CA ALA A 105 3.96 -11.54 3.54
C ALA A 105 3.57 -12.91 2.93
N THR A 106 2.42 -12.98 2.27
CA THR A 106 1.92 -14.21 1.64
C THR A 106 2.69 -14.61 0.38
N LYS A 107 3.18 -13.63 -0.40
CA LYS A 107 4.00 -13.90 -1.59
C LYS A 107 5.35 -14.53 -1.23
N SER A 108 5.98 -14.10 -0.14
CA SER A 108 7.21 -14.70 0.38
C SER A 108 6.99 -16.16 0.81
N SER A 109 5.94 -16.42 1.60
CA SER A 109 5.61 -17.77 2.10
C SER A 109 5.25 -18.77 0.99
N SER A 110 4.43 -18.34 0.02
CA SER A 110 4.01 -19.21 -1.10
C SER A 110 5.16 -19.52 -2.07
N SER A 111 6.11 -18.62 -2.24
CA SER A 111 7.29 -18.85 -3.08
C SER A 111 8.19 -19.93 -2.48
N TRP A 112 8.46 -19.88 -1.18
CA TRP A 112 9.25 -20.90 -0.49
C TRP A 112 8.62 -22.29 -0.55
N LYS A 113 7.29 -22.38 -0.36
CA LYS A 113 6.57 -23.66 -0.48
C LYS A 113 6.68 -24.29 -1.87
N LYS A 114 6.65 -23.47 -2.93
CA LYS A 114 6.79 -23.95 -4.31
C LYS A 114 8.20 -24.48 -4.59
N GLU A 115 9.23 -23.80 -4.10
CA GLU A 115 10.61 -24.26 -4.25
C GLU A 115 10.86 -25.56 -3.45
N LEU A 116 10.34 -25.66 -2.23
CA LEU A 116 10.46 -26.86 -1.41
C LEU A 116 9.77 -28.07 -2.05
N LEU A 117 8.60 -27.87 -2.68
CA LEU A 117 7.89 -28.91 -3.40
C LEU A 117 8.66 -29.38 -4.65
N LYS A 118 9.30 -28.47 -5.39
CA LYS A 118 10.16 -28.83 -6.53
C LYS A 118 11.36 -29.66 -6.09
N VAL A 119 12.02 -29.27 -5.00
CA VAL A 119 13.18 -30.00 -4.47
C VAL A 119 12.78 -31.42 -4.05
N LEU A 120 11.65 -31.58 -3.36
CA LEU A 120 11.14 -32.90 -2.98
C LEU A 120 10.80 -33.76 -4.20
N PHE A 121 10.22 -33.17 -5.25
CA PHE A 121 9.91 -33.88 -6.48
C PHE A 121 11.18 -34.37 -7.21
N ILE A 122 12.20 -33.51 -7.34
CA ILE A 122 13.49 -33.88 -7.95
C ILE A 122 14.20 -34.97 -7.14
N ALA A 123 14.23 -34.83 -5.82
CA ALA A 123 14.81 -35.84 -4.93
C ALA A 123 14.09 -37.20 -5.05
N GLY A 124 12.76 -37.19 -5.16
CA GLY A 124 11.97 -38.39 -5.39
C GLY A 124 12.29 -39.08 -6.72
N LEU A 125 12.42 -38.32 -7.81
CA LEU A 125 12.81 -38.87 -9.11
C LEU A 125 14.21 -39.48 -9.09
N LEU A 126 15.17 -38.81 -8.44
CA LEU A 126 16.53 -39.34 -8.28
C LEU A 126 16.55 -40.64 -7.47
N ALA A 127 15.77 -40.72 -6.39
CA ALA A 127 15.67 -41.95 -5.59
C ALA A 127 15.08 -43.12 -6.42
N ILE A 128 14.03 -42.86 -7.19
CA ILE A 128 13.44 -43.87 -8.10
C ILE A 128 14.46 -44.34 -9.14
N PHE A 129 15.21 -43.40 -9.73
CA PHE A 129 16.23 -43.71 -10.73
C PHE A 129 17.35 -44.59 -10.15
N ILE A 130 17.82 -44.30 -8.93
CA ILE A 130 18.83 -45.11 -8.24
C ILE A 130 18.31 -46.51 -7.96
N VAL A 131 17.08 -46.66 -7.47
CA VAL A 131 16.47 -47.98 -7.22
C VAL A 131 16.36 -48.79 -8.52
N LEU A 132 15.97 -48.16 -9.64
CA LEU A 132 15.91 -48.83 -10.94
C LEU A 132 17.27 -49.29 -11.47
N ILE A 133 18.36 -48.57 -11.16
CA ILE A 133 19.71 -48.99 -11.51
C ILE A 133 20.17 -50.17 -10.64
N VAL A 134 19.90 -50.12 -9.34
CA VAL A 134 20.36 -51.14 -8.38
C VAL A 134 19.59 -52.47 -8.53
N VAL A 135 18.31 -52.42 -8.91
CA VAL A 135 17.46 -53.60 -9.10
C VAL A 135 17.69 -54.28 -10.47
N ARG A 136 18.40 -53.63 -11.39
CA ARG A 136 18.66 -54.13 -12.74
C ARG A 136 20.02 -54.81 -12.84
#